data_AF-A0A6J4VG51-F1
#
_entry.id   AF-A0A6J4VG51-F1
#
_cell.length_a   1.000
_cell.length_b   1.000
_cell.length_c   1.000
_cell.angle_alpha   90.00
_cell.angle_beta   90.00
_cell.angle_gamma   90.00
#
_symmetry.space_group_name_H-M   'P 1'
#
loop_
_entity.id
_entity.type
_entity.pdbx_description
1 polymer ?
#
loop_
_entity_poly.entity_id
_entity_poly.type
_entity_poly.pdbx_seq_one_letter_code
_entity_poly.pdbx_strand_id
1 'polypeptide(L)'
;MNSRHSKEPLATRYWLSRASWLFAALAAVGITLYFAIPYLTSNPRVSRTPLNQAFPLHFVYVTLHGVPAGLALLLGPVQFIPAIRTRYPAAHRLISNVCLVFISIGIIMGVIAASVSTSGLAAPFGFLLLAAAWFYSGLLAYRAARQHQSALHRVWMIRNYAFTFAAVLLWVLLVVGLQVMTVNQALTFDDVYTTSVWSSILVSYLVAEWFIVQRTLGPLAQKSAQAAESSRVNEA
;
A
#
# COMPACT_ATOMS: atom_id res chain seq x y z
N MET A 1 -1.35 -41.38 20.22
CA MET A 1 -0.11 -40.56 20.21
C MET A 1 -0.52 -39.11 19.95
N ASN A 2 -0.11 -38.22 20.84
CA ASN A 2 -0.71 -36.90 21.12
C ASN A 2 -0.43 -35.86 20.01
N SER A 3 -1.44 -35.44 19.24
CA SER A 3 -1.33 -34.26 18.36
C SER A 3 -1.59 -32.99 19.17
N ARG A 4 -0.52 -32.32 19.60
CA ARG A 4 -0.59 -30.97 20.17
C ARG A 4 -0.99 -29.98 19.06
N HIS A 5 -2.28 -29.86 18.79
CA HIS A 5 -2.81 -28.65 18.17
C HIS A 5 -2.71 -27.53 19.20
N SER A 6 -1.63 -26.75 19.15
CA SER A 6 -1.54 -25.47 19.85
C SER A 6 -2.63 -24.55 19.32
N LYS A 7 -3.78 -24.53 20.00
CA LYS A 7 -4.78 -23.48 19.85
C LYS A 7 -4.12 -22.20 20.35
N GLU A 8 -3.52 -21.42 19.46
CA GLU A 8 -3.27 -20.02 19.78
C GLU A 8 -4.59 -19.41 20.24
N PRO A 9 -4.64 -18.75 21.41
CA PRO A 9 -5.87 -18.17 21.90
C PRO A 9 -6.35 -17.14 20.87
N LEU A 10 -7.61 -17.25 20.45
CA LEU A 10 -8.24 -16.37 19.47
C LEU A 10 -7.97 -14.88 19.79
N ALA A 11 -7.87 -14.53 21.08
CA ALA A 11 -7.52 -13.21 21.58
C ALA A 11 -6.20 -12.63 21.02
N THR A 12 -5.15 -13.43 20.89
CA THR A 12 -3.83 -13.00 20.37
C THR A 12 -3.95 -12.59 18.90
N ARG A 13 -4.70 -13.36 18.11
CA ARG A 13 -4.96 -13.09 16.68
C ARG A 13 -5.79 -11.82 16.44
N TYR A 14 -6.68 -11.45 17.37
CA TYR A 14 -7.48 -10.23 17.33
C TYR A 14 -6.69 -9.00 17.76
N TRP A 15 -5.90 -9.07 18.83
CA TRP A 15 -5.06 -7.97 19.30
C TRP A 15 -3.97 -7.57 18.31
N LEU A 16 -3.28 -8.56 17.71
CA LEU A 16 -2.30 -8.32 16.65
C LEU A 16 -2.96 -7.57 15.47
N SER A 17 -4.18 -7.94 15.11
CA SER A 17 -4.88 -7.28 13.99
C SER A 17 -5.24 -5.82 14.28
N ARG A 18 -5.60 -5.47 15.52
CA ARG A 18 -5.91 -4.07 15.91
C ARG A 18 -4.65 -3.23 16.03
N ALA A 19 -3.59 -3.78 16.63
CA ALA A 19 -2.30 -3.10 16.76
C ALA A 19 -1.66 -2.83 15.39
N SER A 20 -1.66 -3.82 14.49
CA SER A 20 -1.18 -3.63 13.10
C SER A 20 -2.01 -2.59 12.34
N TRP A 21 -3.32 -2.56 12.57
CA TRP A 21 -4.22 -1.57 11.98
C TRP A 21 -3.96 -0.15 12.49
N LEU A 22 -3.81 0.01 13.80
CA LEU A 22 -3.47 1.29 14.42
C LEU A 22 -2.10 1.76 13.94
N PHE A 23 -1.11 0.87 13.90
CA PHE A 23 0.21 1.16 13.38
C PHE A 23 0.16 1.65 11.92
N ALA A 24 -0.54 0.92 11.04
CA ALA A 24 -0.67 1.32 9.64
C ALA A 24 -1.35 2.69 9.50
N ALA A 25 -2.41 2.95 10.27
CA ALA A 25 -3.08 4.24 10.27
C ALA A 25 -2.18 5.38 10.78
N LEU A 26 -1.48 5.18 11.90
CA LEU A 26 -0.55 6.18 12.44
C LEU A 26 0.63 6.43 11.51
N ALA A 27 1.19 5.39 10.89
CA ALA A 27 2.27 5.53 9.91
C ALA A 27 1.79 6.30 8.67
N ALA A 28 0.57 6.01 8.19
CA ALA A 28 -0.06 6.75 7.09
C ALA A 28 -0.26 8.24 7.44
N VAL A 29 -0.75 8.55 8.64
CA VAL A 29 -0.88 9.94 9.11
C VAL A 29 0.49 10.60 9.23
N GLY A 30 1.44 9.95 9.90
CA GLY A 30 2.77 10.48 10.13
C GLY A 30 3.50 10.83 8.84
N ILE A 31 3.50 9.91 7.87
CA ILE A 31 4.16 10.15 6.58
C ILE A 31 3.43 11.26 5.81
N THR A 32 2.10 11.26 5.80
CA THR A 32 1.32 12.25 5.05
C THR A 32 1.56 13.64 5.61
N LEU A 33 1.59 13.80 6.94
CA LEU A 33 1.90 15.08 7.59
C LEU A 33 3.36 15.51 7.36
N TYR A 34 4.30 14.58 7.44
CA TYR A 34 5.71 14.84 7.16
C TYR A 34 5.93 15.39 5.75
N PHE A 35 5.22 14.82 4.76
CA PHE A 35 5.25 15.28 3.37
C PHE A 35 4.32 16.46 3.09
N ALA A 36 3.31 16.74 3.91
CA ALA A 36 2.37 17.83 3.66
C ALA A 36 3.02 19.22 3.80
N ILE A 37 4.02 19.37 4.69
CA ILE A 37 4.59 20.68 5.06
C ILE A 37 5.09 21.50 3.84
N PRO A 38 5.88 20.95 2.89
CA PRO A 38 6.35 21.69 1.73
C PRO A 38 5.22 22.12 0.78
N TYR A 39 4.16 21.31 0.71
CA TYR A 39 3.02 21.55 -0.18
C TYR A 39 2.04 22.56 0.42
N LEU A 40 1.81 22.52 1.73
CA LEU A 40 0.99 23.52 2.45
C LEU A 40 1.61 24.91 2.42
N THR A 41 2.94 24.98 2.33
CA THR A 41 3.69 26.25 2.26
C THR A 41 4.04 26.68 0.84
N SER A 42 3.71 25.86 -0.18
CA SER A 42 4.04 26.08 -1.59
C SER A 42 5.49 26.53 -1.82
N ASN A 43 6.42 26.04 -0.99
CA ASN A 43 7.79 26.51 -0.97
C ASN A 43 8.73 25.37 -1.39
N PRO A 44 9.26 25.39 -2.64
CA PRO A 44 10.14 24.35 -3.14
C PRO A 44 11.41 24.14 -2.31
N ARG A 45 11.87 25.16 -1.56
CA ARG A 45 13.10 25.10 -0.75
C ARG A 45 13.01 24.14 0.42
N VAL A 46 11.80 23.84 0.90
CA VAL A 46 11.59 22.89 2.00
C VAL A 46 11.16 21.52 1.50
N SER A 47 11.19 21.28 0.17
CA SER A 47 10.87 19.99 -0.43
C SER A 47 11.67 18.86 0.21
N ARG A 48 10.97 17.78 0.57
CA ARG A 48 11.58 16.56 1.10
C ARG A 48 12.04 15.60 0.00
N THR A 49 11.65 15.86 -1.25
CA THR A 49 12.07 15.12 -2.43
C THR A 49 13.11 15.96 -3.19
N PRO A 50 14.25 15.38 -3.61
CA PRO A 50 15.24 16.07 -4.44
C PRO A 50 14.60 16.62 -5.72
N LEU A 51 14.74 17.93 -5.95
CA LEU A 51 14.18 18.59 -7.11
C LEU A 51 15.25 18.80 -8.18
N ASN A 52 15.02 18.30 -9.38
CA ASN A 52 15.71 18.73 -10.59
C ASN A 52 15.53 20.24 -10.83
N GLN A 53 16.59 21.02 -10.62
CA GLN A 53 16.59 22.47 -10.80
C GLN A 53 16.48 22.89 -12.27
N ALA A 54 16.83 22.02 -13.22
CA ALA A 54 16.70 22.29 -14.64
C ALA A 54 15.24 22.22 -15.13
N PHE A 55 14.32 21.73 -14.30
CA PHE A 55 12.93 21.54 -14.66
C PHE A 55 12.00 22.27 -13.67
N PRO A 56 11.61 23.53 -13.94
CA PRO A 56 10.86 24.38 -12.99
C PRO A 56 9.52 23.80 -12.53
N LEU A 57 8.87 22.99 -13.36
CA LEU A 57 7.59 22.34 -13.03
C LEU A 57 7.74 21.06 -12.19
N HIS A 58 8.96 20.64 -11.86
CA HIS A 58 9.18 19.39 -11.13
C HIS A 58 8.49 19.40 -9.77
N PHE A 59 8.56 20.53 -9.06
CA PHE A 59 7.86 20.72 -7.80
C PHE A 59 6.33 20.57 -7.95
N VAL A 60 5.77 21.07 -9.04
CA VAL A 60 4.33 20.95 -9.33
C VAL A 60 3.95 19.49 -9.53
N TYR A 61 4.70 18.73 -10.33
CA TYR A 61 4.42 17.30 -10.53
C TYR A 61 4.59 16.47 -9.26
N VAL A 62 5.62 16.74 -8.47
CA VAL A 62 5.81 16.11 -7.16
C VAL A 62 4.64 16.45 -6.22
N THR A 63 4.11 17.67 -6.27
CA THR A 63 2.92 18.08 -5.49
C THR A 63 1.66 17.37 -5.95
N LEU A 64 1.40 17.35 -7.25
CA LEU A 64 0.24 16.70 -7.84
C LEU A 64 0.31 15.16 -7.77
N HIS A 65 1.48 14.60 -7.50
CA HIS A 65 1.65 13.22 -7.06
C HIS A 65 1.34 13.07 -5.56
N GLY A 66 2.04 13.85 -4.72
CA GLY A 66 2.05 13.68 -3.28
C GLY A 66 0.70 13.90 -2.60
N VAL A 67 -0.05 14.93 -3.02
CA VAL A 67 -1.35 15.24 -2.41
C VAL A 67 -2.39 14.14 -2.68
N PRO A 68 -2.68 13.73 -3.94
CA PRO A 68 -3.60 12.63 -4.20
C PRO A 68 -3.14 11.29 -3.61
N ALA A 69 -1.84 10.98 -3.69
CA ALA A 69 -1.29 9.75 -3.12
C ALA A 69 -1.42 9.70 -1.59
N GLY A 70 -1.16 10.81 -0.91
CA GLY A 70 -1.36 10.95 0.54
C GLY A 70 -2.83 10.79 0.94
N LEU A 71 -3.76 11.38 0.19
CA LEU A 71 -5.19 11.19 0.44
C LEU A 71 -5.62 9.74 0.25
N ALA A 72 -5.15 9.06 -0.80
CA ALA A 72 -5.42 7.63 -0.99
C ALA A 72 -4.84 6.78 0.16
N LEU A 73 -3.65 7.11 0.66
CA LEU A 73 -3.02 6.44 1.80
C LEU A 73 -3.82 6.63 3.10
N LEU A 74 -4.36 7.82 3.35
CA LEU A 74 -5.20 8.13 4.52
C LEU A 74 -6.59 7.49 4.46
N LEU A 75 -7.19 7.43 3.27
CA LEU A 75 -8.53 6.87 3.07
C LEU A 75 -8.53 5.34 3.03
N GLY A 76 -7.41 4.72 2.64
CA GLY A 76 -7.27 3.27 2.58
C GLY A 76 -7.68 2.55 3.87
N PRO A 77 -7.16 2.94 5.06
CA PRO A 77 -7.57 2.38 6.34
C PRO A 77 -9.10 2.38 6.54
N VAL A 78 -9.73 3.50 6.22
CA VAL A 78 -11.18 3.69 6.39
C VAL A 78 -11.97 2.69 5.54
N GLN A 79 -11.47 2.32 4.36
CA GLN A 79 -12.17 1.41 3.43
C GLN A 79 -12.27 -0.03 3.93
N PHE A 80 -11.38 -0.49 4.81
CA PHE A 80 -11.43 -1.86 5.33
C PHE A 80 -12.23 -1.99 6.64
N ILE A 81 -12.73 -0.89 7.20
CA ILE A 81 -13.58 -0.92 8.39
C ILE A 81 -14.90 -1.65 8.04
N PRO A 82 -15.21 -2.80 8.69
CA PRO A 82 -16.38 -3.59 8.34
C PRO A 82 -17.69 -2.80 8.45
N ALA A 83 -17.81 -1.94 9.47
CA ALA A 83 -19.00 -1.13 9.72
C ALA A 83 -19.31 -0.15 8.58
N ILE A 84 -18.28 0.43 7.92
CA ILE A 84 -18.50 1.35 6.80
C ILE A 84 -19.04 0.58 5.60
N ARG A 85 -18.52 -0.62 5.34
CA ARG A 85 -18.96 -1.46 4.23
C ARG A 85 -20.39 -2.01 4.40
N THR A 86 -20.79 -2.34 5.62
CA THR A 86 -22.12 -2.93 5.90
C THR A 86 -23.20 -1.88 6.19
N ARG A 87 -22.88 -0.83 6.96
CA ARG A 87 -23.84 0.19 7.38
C ARG A 87 -23.94 1.37 6.42
N TYR A 88 -22.86 1.68 5.70
CA TYR A 88 -22.78 2.83 4.79
C TYR A 88 -22.19 2.45 3.41
N PRO A 89 -22.81 1.50 2.68
CA PRO A 89 -22.26 0.99 1.42
C PRO A 89 -22.13 2.06 0.33
N ALA A 90 -22.99 3.10 0.34
CA ALA A 90 -22.86 4.24 -0.57
C ALA A 90 -21.58 5.06 -0.30
N ALA A 91 -21.27 5.32 0.98
CA ALA A 91 -20.04 6.02 1.37
C ALA A 91 -18.81 5.19 1.00
N HIS A 92 -18.82 3.87 1.24
CA HIS A 92 -17.74 2.99 0.81
C HIS A 92 -17.47 3.09 -0.70
N ARG A 93 -18.52 3.05 -1.53
CA ARG A 93 -18.37 3.20 -2.99
C ARG A 93 -17.83 4.55 -3.40
N LEU A 94 -18.30 5.63 -2.78
CA LEU A 94 -17.81 6.98 -3.06
C LEU A 94 -16.32 7.10 -2.74
N ILE A 95 -15.91 6.67 -1.54
CA ILE A 95 -14.50 6.69 -1.12
C ILE A 95 -13.64 5.86 -2.07
N SER A 96 -14.10 4.67 -2.46
CA SER A 96 -13.38 3.81 -3.43
C SER A 96 -13.20 4.47 -4.80
N ASN A 97 -14.24 5.12 -5.33
CA ASN A 97 -14.16 5.82 -6.62
C ASN A 97 -13.22 7.04 -6.54
N VAL A 98 -13.34 7.83 -5.47
CA VAL A 98 -12.45 9.00 -5.24
C VAL A 98 -10.99 8.54 -5.11
N CYS A 99 -10.74 7.48 -4.35
CA CYS A 99 -9.39 6.91 -4.23
C CYS A 99 -8.85 6.47 -5.60
N LEU A 100 -9.64 5.81 -6.43
CA LEU A 100 -9.18 5.38 -7.76
C LEU A 100 -8.80 6.57 -8.66
N VAL A 101 -9.54 7.67 -8.60
CA VAL A 101 -9.20 8.92 -9.30
C VAL A 101 -7.89 9.50 -8.76
N PHE A 102 -7.75 9.61 -7.43
CA PHE A 102 -6.52 10.11 -6.80
C PHE A 102 -5.30 9.25 -7.12
N ILE A 103 -5.45 7.92 -7.12
CA ILE A 103 -4.41 6.98 -7.53
C ILE A 103 -4.01 7.25 -8.98
N SER A 104 -4.99 7.41 -9.88
CA SER A 104 -4.73 7.64 -11.30
C SER A 104 -3.97 8.95 -11.55
N ILE A 105 -4.39 10.05 -10.90
CA ILE A 105 -3.68 11.33 -10.95
C ILE A 105 -2.27 11.18 -10.37
N GLY A 106 -2.16 10.56 -9.19
CA GLY A 106 -0.89 10.33 -8.51
C GLY A 106 0.10 9.54 -9.36
N ILE A 107 -0.37 8.51 -10.07
CA ILE A 107 0.46 7.70 -10.97
C ILE A 107 0.97 8.53 -12.14
N ILE A 108 0.09 9.25 -12.84
CA ILE A 108 0.49 10.06 -13.99
C ILE A 108 1.53 11.10 -13.56
N MET A 109 1.25 11.83 -12.48
CA MET A 109 2.15 12.89 -11.98
C MET A 109 3.45 12.32 -11.43
N GLY A 110 3.40 11.15 -10.79
CA GLY A 110 4.57 10.45 -10.26
C GLY A 110 5.50 9.94 -11.36
N VAL A 111 4.94 9.39 -12.45
CA VAL A 111 5.73 8.95 -13.62
C VAL A 111 6.40 10.14 -14.30
N ILE A 112 5.68 11.26 -14.49
CA ILE A 112 6.26 12.49 -15.05
C ILE A 112 7.37 13.04 -14.14
N ALA A 113 7.15 13.08 -12.82
CA ALA A 113 8.16 13.52 -11.87
C ALA A 113 9.40 12.60 -11.90
N ALA A 114 9.21 11.28 -11.96
CA ALA A 114 10.30 10.31 -12.04
C ALA A 114 11.10 10.43 -13.35
N SER A 115 10.45 10.71 -14.48
CA SER A 115 11.13 10.81 -15.78
C SER A 115 12.03 12.05 -15.90
N VAL A 116 11.79 13.08 -15.10
CA VAL A 116 12.64 14.28 -15.02
C VAL A 116 13.52 14.28 -13.77
N SER A 117 13.56 13.19 -13.00
CA SER A 117 14.41 13.07 -11.83
C SER A 117 15.89 12.94 -12.23
N THR A 118 16.78 13.36 -11.33
CA THR A 118 18.24 13.29 -11.55
C THR A 118 18.86 11.99 -11.03
N SER A 119 18.06 11.07 -10.48
CA SER A 119 18.55 9.76 -10.01
C SER A 119 18.85 8.83 -11.18
N GLY A 120 19.77 7.88 -11.02
CA GLY A 120 20.02 6.83 -12.00
C GLY A 120 18.77 6.03 -12.39
N LEU A 121 18.80 5.35 -13.55
CA LEU A 121 17.61 4.72 -14.16
C LEU A 121 16.93 3.63 -13.32
N ALA A 122 17.67 3.00 -12.40
CA ALA A 122 17.17 1.86 -11.62
C ALA A 122 15.95 2.20 -10.73
N ALA A 123 15.94 3.37 -10.09
CA ALA A 123 14.82 3.79 -9.25
C ALA A 123 13.56 4.17 -10.05
N PRO A 124 13.63 4.98 -11.13
CA PRO A 124 12.51 5.22 -12.04
C PRO A 124 11.85 3.93 -12.58
N PHE A 125 12.63 2.90 -12.93
CA PHE A 125 12.06 1.61 -13.34
C PHE A 125 11.26 0.94 -12.22
N GLY A 126 11.76 0.96 -10.99
CA GLY A 126 11.02 0.48 -9.82
C GLY A 126 9.70 1.25 -9.61
N PHE A 127 9.71 2.58 -9.74
CA PHE A 127 8.50 3.39 -9.65
C PHE A 127 7.50 3.11 -10.77
N LEU A 128 7.96 2.88 -12.00
CA LEU A 128 7.09 2.51 -13.11
C LEU A 128 6.42 1.16 -12.87
N LEU A 129 7.16 0.17 -12.39
CA LEU A 129 6.60 -1.14 -12.02
C LEU A 129 5.57 -1.00 -10.89
N LEU A 130 5.89 -0.24 -9.84
CA LEU A 130 4.98 0.04 -8.74
C LEU A 130 3.71 0.74 -9.23
N ALA A 131 3.85 1.75 -10.08
CA ALA A 131 2.73 2.47 -10.69
C ALA A 131 1.83 1.53 -11.50
N ALA A 132 2.40 0.68 -12.35
CA ALA A 132 1.65 -0.30 -13.14
C ALA A 132 0.90 -1.30 -12.23
N ALA A 133 1.58 -1.86 -11.22
CA ALA A 133 0.98 -2.78 -10.27
C ALA A 133 -0.13 -2.12 -9.43
N TRP A 134 0.09 -0.87 -9.02
CA TRP A 134 -0.86 -0.08 -8.24
C TRP A 134 -2.12 0.24 -9.06
N PHE A 135 -1.97 0.72 -10.30
CA PHE A 135 -3.10 0.96 -11.20
C PHE A 135 -3.85 -0.33 -11.52
N TYR A 136 -3.12 -1.37 -11.91
CA TYR A 136 -3.70 -2.66 -12.32
C TYR A 136 -4.51 -3.30 -11.19
N SER A 137 -3.96 -3.34 -9.97
CA SER A 137 -4.68 -3.85 -8.80
C SER A 137 -5.94 -3.04 -8.49
N GLY A 138 -5.89 -1.71 -8.61
CA GLY A 138 -7.06 -0.84 -8.41
C GLY A 138 -8.14 -1.08 -9.46
N LEU A 139 -7.75 -1.23 -10.73
CA LEU A 139 -8.65 -1.55 -11.84
C LEU A 139 -9.33 -2.91 -11.63
N LEU A 140 -8.59 -3.93 -11.22
CA LEU A 140 -9.16 -5.25 -10.94
C LEU A 140 -10.07 -5.25 -9.70
N ALA A 141 -9.72 -4.49 -8.67
CA ALA A 141 -10.61 -4.28 -7.53
C ALA A 141 -11.94 -3.64 -7.96
N TYR A 142 -11.89 -2.63 -8.83
CA TYR A 142 -13.07 -1.97 -9.38
C TYR A 142 -13.90 -2.94 -10.25
N ARG A 143 -13.28 -3.69 -11.15
CA ARG A 143 -13.96 -4.68 -12.01
C ARG A 143 -14.65 -5.76 -11.17
N ALA A 144 -13.96 -6.31 -10.17
CA ALA A 144 -14.55 -7.29 -9.26
C ALA A 144 -15.74 -6.72 -8.47
N ALA A 145 -15.68 -5.46 -8.05
CA ALA A 145 -16.80 -4.79 -7.40
C ALA A 145 -18.02 -4.65 -8.33
N ARG A 146 -17.80 -4.28 -9.60
CA ARG A 146 -18.86 -4.18 -10.62
C ARG A 146 -19.48 -5.52 -10.98
N GLN A 147 -18.70 -6.60 -10.87
CA GLN A 147 -19.15 -7.97 -11.09
C GLN A 147 -19.75 -8.62 -9.83
N HIS A 148 -19.94 -7.87 -8.74
CA HIS A 148 -20.44 -8.36 -7.45
C HIS A 148 -19.59 -9.47 -6.81
N GLN A 149 -18.32 -9.62 -7.23
CA GLN A 149 -17.39 -10.62 -6.71
C GLN A 149 -16.67 -10.10 -5.46
N SER A 150 -17.39 -10.05 -4.34
CA SER A 150 -16.91 -9.43 -3.09
C SER A 150 -15.61 -10.02 -2.54
N ALA A 151 -15.41 -11.34 -2.68
CA ALA A 151 -14.18 -12.00 -2.26
C ALA A 151 -12.97 -11.55 -3.10
N LEU A 152 -13.12 -11.54 -4.43
CA LEU A 152 -12.08 -11.11 -5.35
C LEU A 152 -11.78 -9.62 -5.22
N HIS A 153 -12.81 -8.79 -5.05
CA HIS A 153 -12.66 -7.37 -4.76
C HIS A 153 -11.77 -7.14 -3.53
N ARG A 154 -12.01 -7.87 -2.43
CA ARG A 154 -11.21 -7.76 -1.21
C ARG A 154 -9.73 -8.11 -1.45
N VAL A 155 -9.47 -9.17 -2.20
CA VAL A 155 -8.11 -9.61 -2.55
C VAL A 155 -7.36 -8.51 -3.31
N TRP A 156 -7.98 -7.92 -4.34
CA TRP A 156 -7.36 -6.83 -5.10
C TRP A 156 -7.22 -5.55 -4.31
N MET A 157 -8.16 -5.22 -3.43
CA MET A 157 -8.04 -4.07 -2.52
C MET A 157 -6.87 -4.21 -1.54
N ILE A 158 -6.60 -5.42 -1.03
CA ILE A 158 -5.44 -5.68 -0.17
C ILE A 158 -4.13 -5.39 -0.93
N ARG A 159 -3.98 -5.91 -2.15
CA ARG A 159 -2.81 -5.63 -3.00
C ARG A 159 -2.66 -4.15 -3.30
N ASN A 160 -3.76 -3.51 -3.71
CA ASN A 160 -3.78 -2.10 -4.06
C ASN A 160 -3.33 -1.22 -2.88
N TYR A 161 -3.86 -1.49 -1.67
CA TYR A 161 -3.46 -0.76 -0.48
C TYR A 161 -2.02 -1.04 -0.05
N ALA A 162 -1.53 -2.28 -0.21
CA ALA A 162 -0.13 -2.61 0.07
C ALA A 162 0.84 -1.84 -0.85
N PHE A 163 0.49 -1.65 -2.13
CA PHE A 163 1.25 -0.81 -3.04
C PHE A 163 1.17 0.68 -2.68
N THR A 164 0.03 1.17 -2.18
CA THR A 164 -0.04 2.53 -1.60
C THR A 164 0.88 2.67 -0.39
N PHE A 165 0.93 1.66 0.47
CA PHE A 165 1.77 1.63 1.66
C PHE A 165 3.27 1.45 1.34
N ALA A 166 3.62 1.00 0.13
CA ALA A 166 5.01 0.91 -0.32
C ALA A 166 5.73 2.27 -0.23
N ALA A 167 5.02 3.37 -0.44
CA ALA A 167 5.58 4.72 -0.24
C ALA A 167 6.04 4.94 1.21
N VAL A 168 5.27 4.49 2.21
CA VAL A 168 5.66 4.57 3.63
C VAL A 168 6.93 3.76 3.87
N LEU A 169 6.95 2.51 3.37
CA LEU A 169 8.10 1.61 3.53
C LEU A 169 9.35 2.16 2.86
N LEU A 170 9.24 2.73 1.66
CA LEU A 170 10.35 3.38 0.97
C LEU A 170 10.99 4.44 1.85
N TRP A 171 10.18 5.33 2.45
CA TRP A 171 10.72 6.41 3.27
C TRP A 171 11.35 5.92 4.58
N VAL A 172 10.75 4.92 5.22
CA VAL A 172 11.35 4.28 6.40
C VAL A 172 12.70 3.67 6.04
N LEU A 173 12.77 2.90 4.94
CA LEU A 173 13.99 2.27 4.47
C LEU A 173 15.05 3.29 4.04
N LEU A 174 14.63 4.38 3.40
CA LEU A 174 15.52 5.47 2.99
C LEU A 174 16.14 6.16 4.21
N VAL A 175 15.34 6.52 5.22
CA VAL A 175 15.86 7.13 6.46
C VAL A 175 16.84 6.21 7.16
N VAL A 176 16.50 4.91 7.29
CA VAL A 176 17.40 3.91 7.88
C VAL A 176 18.69 3.79 7.07
N GLY A 177 18.60 3.68 5.75
CA GLY A 177 19.77 3.56 4.87
C GLY A 177 20.67 4.80 4.89
N LEU A 178 20.09 6.00 5.01
CA LEU A 178 20.87 7.24 5.22
C LEU A 178 21.65 7.20 6.54
N GLN A 179 21.10 6.61 7.61
CA GLN A 179 21.87 6.41 8.85
C GLN A 179 23.01 5.40 8.64
N VAL A 180 22.79 4.33 7.87
CA VAL A 180 23.85 3.35 7.54
C VAL A 180 24.99 4.02 6.76
N MET A 181 24.71 4.95 5.85
CA MET A 181 25.74 5.71 5.12
C MET A 181 26.67 6.50 6.06
N THR A 182 26.18 6.97 7.22
CA THR A 182 27.02 7.69 8.18
C THR A 182 28.12 6.81 8.78
N VAL A 183 27.89 5.49 8.82
CA VAL A 183 28.81 4.49 9.37
C VAL A 183 29.58 3.77 8.25
N ASN A 184 28.99 3.64 7.07
CA ASN A 184 29.60 3.03 5.89
C ASN A 184 29.63 4.02 4.71
N GLN A 185 30.74 4.76 4.59
CA GLN A 185 30.93 5.78 3.57
C GLN A 185 31.12 5.22 2.15
N ALA A 186 31.22 3.89 1.99
CA ALA A 186 31.27 3.27 0.66
C ALA A 186 29.90 3.27 -0.05
N LEU A 187 28.80 3.45 0.70
CA LEU A 187 27.46 3.51 0.14
C LEU A 187 27.17 4.91 -0.43
N THR A 188 26.66 4.95 -1.65
CA THR A 188 26.17 6.19 -2.26
C THR A 188 24.69 6.42 -1.96
N PHE A 189 24.20 7.65 -2.18
CA PHE A 189 22.76 7.94 -2.09
C PHE A 189 21.96 7.09 -3.08
N ASP A 190 22.48 6.91 -4.29
CA ASP A 190 21.80 6.13 -5.34
C ASP A 190 21.67 4.65 -4.95
N ASP A 191 22.67 4.07 -4.26
CA ASP A 191 22.60 2.70 -3.73
C ASP A 191 21.48 2.56 -2.71
N VAL A 192 21.44 3.47 -1.73
CA VAL A 192 20.42 3.47 -0.66
C VAL A 192 19.03 3.73 -1.22
N TYR A 193 18.90 4.72 -2.09
CA TYR A 193 17.64 5.11 -2.69
C TYR A 193 17.07 3.98 -3.56
N THR A 194 17.88 3.42 -4.46
CA THR A 194 17.49 2.30 -5.32
C THR A 194 17.10 1.08 -4.48
N THR A 195 17.90 0.72 -3.48
CA THR A 195 17.61 -0.41 -2.57
C THR A 195 16.29 -0.20 -1.83
N SER A 196 16.03 1.02 -1.36
CA SER A 196 14.79 1.37 -0.65
C SER A 196 13.56 1.24 -1.54
N VAL A 197 13.65 1.70 -2.79
CA VAL A 197 12.58 1.57 -3.80
C VAL A 197 12.24 0.10 -4.01
N TRP A 198 13.21 -0.73 -4.41
CA TRP A 198 12.96 -2.14 -4.73
C TRP A 198 12.53 -2.96 -3.52
N SER A 199 13.15 -2.73 -2.36
CA SER A 199 12.79 -3.41 -1.11
C SER A 199 11.38 -3.05 -0.67
N SER A 200 10.96 -1.79 -0.80
CA SER A 200 9.60 -1.39 -0.45
C SER A 200 8.55 -2.11 -1.30
N ILE A 201 8.79 -2.24 -2.61
CA ILE A 201 7.90 -2.95 -3.54
C ILE A 201 7.81 -4.43 -3.17
N LEU A 202 8.96 -5.08 -2.98
CA LEU A 202 9.05 -6.49 -2.64
C LEU A 202 8.36 -6.78 -1.29
N VAL A 203 8.69 -6.02 -0.25
CA VAL A 203 8.12 -6.22 1.10
C VAL A 203 6.62 -5.96 1.08
N SER A 204 6.15 -4.89 0.44
CA SER A 204 4.71 -4.63 0.30
C SER A 204 3.98 -5.78 -0.38
N TYR A 205 4.54 -6.31 -1.47
CA TYR A 205 3.95 -7.43 -2.18
C TYR A 205 3.89 -8.70 -1.32
N LEU A 206 4.99 -9.07 -0.69
CA LEU A 206 5.06 -10.25 0.18
C LEU A 206 4.09 -10.15 1.37
N VAL A 207 4.00 -8.98 1.99
CA VAL A 207 3.04 -8.73 3.09
C VAL A 207 1.61 -8.85 2.59
N ALA A 208 1.30 -8.35 1.40
CA ALA A 208 -0.03 -8.48 0.79
C ALA A 208 -0.40 -9.95 0.56
N GLU A 209 0.47 -10.72 -0.09
CA GLU A 209 0.21 -12.13 -0.39
C GLU A 209 0.10 -12.97 0.88
N TRP A 210 1.00 -12.76 1.85
CA TRP A 210 0.92 -13.41 3.15
C TRP A 210 -0.42 -13.12 3.83
N PHE A 211 -0.86 -11.85 3.85
CA PHE A 211 -2.14 -11.47 4.43
C PHE A 211 -3.34 -12.09 3.68
N ILE A 212 -3.29 -12.13 2.34
CA ILE A 212 -4.33 -12.74 1.50
C ILE A 212 -4.47 -14.23 1.79
N VAL A 213 -3.36 -14.97 1.84
CA VAL A 213 -3.35 -16.41 2.13
C VAL A 213 -3.93 -16.67 3.52
N GLN A 214 -3.46 -15.93 4.53
CA GLN A 214 -3.84 -16.16 5.93
C GLN A 214 -5.28 -15.73 6.24
N ARG A 215 -5.76 -14.62 5.66
CA ARG A 215 -7.02 -13.97 6.06
C ARG A 215 -8.15 -14.11 5.05
N THR A 216 -7.86 -14.57 3.83
CA THR A 216 -8.87 -14.71 2.77
C THR A 216 -8.94 -16.14 2.26
N LEU A 217 -7.84 -16.71 1.75
CA LEU A 217 -7.89 -18.03 1.09
C LEU A 217 -8.01 -19.18 2.09
N GLY A 218 -7.24 -19.16 3.18
CA GLY A 218 -7.27 -20.21 4.22
C GLY A 218 -8.68 -20.44 4.80
N PRO A 219 -9.40 -19.41 5.27
CA PRO A 219 -10.76 -19.56 5.79
C PRO A 219 -11.77 -20.05 4.75
N LEU A 220 -11.63 -19.65 3.48
CA LEU A 220 -12.51 -20.10 2.40
C LEU A 220 -12.32 -21.60 2.12
N ALA A 221 -11.06 -22.07 2.07
CA ALA A 221 -10.73 -23.48 1.89
C ALA A 221 -11.23 -24.35 3.06
N GLN A 222 -11.12 -23.86 4.29
CA GLN A 222 -11.66 -24.56 5.47
C GLN A 222 -13.18 -24.70 5.40
N LYS A 223 -13.88 -23.62 5.01
CA LYS A 223 -15.34 -23.63 4.87
C LYS A 223 -15.80 -24.59 3.78
N SER A 224 -15.11 -24.64 2.64
CA SER A 224 -15.45 -25.57 1.55
C SER A 224 -15.20 -27.03 1.94
N ALA A 225 -14.11 -27.31 2.65
CA ALA A 225 -13.82 -28.65 3.17
C ALA A 225 -14.87 -29.11 4.18
N GLN A 226 -15.30 -28.24 5.09
CA GLN A 226 -16.36 -28.53 6.06
C GLN A 226 -17.71 -28.81 5.38
N ALA A 227 -18.07 -28.03 4.35
CA ALA A 227 -19.29 -28.25 3.59
C ALA A 227 -19.30 -29.61 2.87
N ALA A 228 -18.18 -29.97 2.22
CA ALA A 228 -18.02 -31.25 1.51
C ALA A 228 -17.98 -32.47 2.45
N GLU A 229 -17.59 -32.28 3.71
CA GLU A 229 -17.67 -33.32 4.74
C GLU A 229 -19.12 -33.49 5.22
N SER A 230 -19.82 -32.39 5.49
CA SER A 230 -21.22 -32.44 5.94
C SER A 230 -22.18 -33.06 4.93
N SER A 231 -21.94 -32.86 3.63
CA SER A 231 -22.75 -33.49 2.58
C SER A 231 -22.53 -35.01 2.54
N ARG A 232 -21.28 -35.47 2.68
CA ARG A 232 -20.94 -36.90 2.71
C ARG A 232 -21.52 -37.62 3.92
N VAL A 233 -21.58 -36.97 5.08
CA VAL A 233 -22.21 -37.53 6.28
C VAL A 233 -23.74 -37.63 6.16
N ASN A 234 -24.39 -36.70 5.45
CA ASN A 234 -25.85 -36.71 5.27
C ASN A 234 -26.33 -37.70 4.19
N GLU A 235 -25.44 -38.16 3.31
CA GLU A 235 -25.74 -39.15 2.25
C GLU A 235 -25.46 -40.60 2.68
N ALA A 236 -24.85 -40.81 3.85
CA ALA A 236 -24.52 -42.11 4.43
C ALA A 236 -25.53 -42.51 5.51
#